data_AF-A0A8T8E029-F1
#
_entry.id   AF-A0A8T8E029-F1
#
_cell.length_a   1.000
_cell.length_b   1.000
_cell.length_c   1.000
_cell.angle_alpha   90.00
_cell.angle_beta   90.00
_cell.angle_gamma   90.00
#
_symmetry.space_group_name_H-M   'P 1'
#
loop_
_entity.id
_entity.type
_entity.pdbx_description
1 polymer ?
#
loop_
_entity_poly.entity_id
_entity_poly.type
_entity_poly.pdbx_seq_one_letter_code
_entity_poly.pdbx_strand_id
1 'polypeptide(L)' 'MPYEPPVECPLCQETLELDQTLEMHLVGSHTQREVARYLASHHERVQPRSVSD' A
#
# COMPACT_ATOMS: atom_id res chain seq x y z
N MET A 1 21.90 9.95 -10.84
CA MET A 1 21.07 8.84 -10.38
C MET A 1 19.83 9.45 -9.75
N PRO A 2 18.61 9.26 -10.28
CA PRO A 2 17.42 9.65 -9.54
C PRO A 2 17.34 8.75 -8.29
N TYR A 3 17.31 9.35 -7.11
CA TYR A 3 16.98 8.63 -5.89
C TYR A 3 15.47 8.37 -5.94
N GLU A 4 15.06 7.12 -6.08
CA GLU A 4 13.68 6.74 -5.81
C GLU A 4 13.51 6.73 -4.29
N PRO A 5 12.54 7.50 -3.75
CA PRO A 5 12.29 7.50 -2.31
C PRO A 5 11.90 6.08 -1.88
N PRO A 6 12.39 5.62 -0.72
CA PRO A 6 12.09 4.28 -0.26
C PRO A 6 10.58 4.16 -0.03
N VAL A 7 10.02 3.04 -0.50
CA VAL A 7 8.58 2.78 -0.39
C VAL A 7 8.25 2.47 1.06
N GLU A 8 7.20 3.07 1.60
CA GLU A 8 6.69 2.72 2.93
C GLU A 8 5.51 1.75 2.80
N CYS A 9 5.50 0.70 3.63
CA CYS A 9 4.38 -0.23 3.71
C CYS A 9 3.18 0.46 4.38
N PRO A 10 2.01 0.53 3.73
CA PRO A 10 0.87 1.22 4.32
C PRO A 10 0.16 0.44 5.43
N LEU A 11 0.53 -0.82 5.67
CA LEU A 11 -0.03 -1.66 6.73
C LEU A 11 0.74 -1.49 8.05
N CYS A 12 2.08 -1.58 8.00
CA CYS A 12 2.95 -1.51 9.18
C CYS A 12 3.76 -0.21 9.29
N GLN A 13 3.74 0.65 8.27
CA GLN A 13 4.55 1.89 8.19
C GLN A 13 6.06 1.64 8.21
N GLU A 14 6.50 0.41 7.89
CA GLU A 14 7.92 0.12 7.71
C GLU A 14 8.41 0.63 6.36
N THR A 15 9.60 1.24 6.36
CA THR A 15 10.31 1.60 5.15
C THR A 15 10.91 0.33 4.54
N LEU A 16 10.60 0.08 3.28
CA LEU A 16 11.13 -1.08 2.55
C LEU A 16 12.61 -0.86 2.20
N GLU A 17 13.37 -1.95 2.31
CA GLU A 17 14.74 -2.02 1.81
C GLU A 17 14.78 -1.79 0.29
N LEU A 18 15.91 -1.25 -0.22
CA LEU A 18 16.06 -0.89 -1.63
C LEU A 18 15.89 -2.06 -2.61
N ASP A 19 16.13 -3.29 -2.16
CA ASP A 19 15.98 -4.51 -2.94
C ASP A 19 14.62 -5.21 -2.72
N GLN A 20 13.75 -4.64 -1.87
CA GLN A 20 12.46 -5.21 -1.53
C GLN A 20 11.33 -4.44 -2.22
N THR A 21 10.47 -5.15 -2.94
CA THR A 21 9.23 -4.59 -3.48
C THR A 21 8.11 -4.63 -2.45
N LEU A 22 7.15 -3.70 -2.59
CA LEU A 22 5.95 -3.68 -1.75
C LEU A 22 5.19 -5.01 -1.81
N GLU A 23 5.07 -5.59 -3.00
CA GLU A 23 4.38 -6.86 -3.19
C GLU A 23 5.06 -8.02 -2.44
N MET A 24 6.39 -8.10 -2.50
CA MET A 24 7.15 -9.12 -1.77
C MET A 24 7.00 -8.97 -0.26
N HIS A 25 7.05 -7.74 0.26
CA HIS A 25 6.81 -7.47 1.68
C HIS A 25 5.39 -7.83 2.10
N LEU A 26 4.37 -7.47 1.31
CA LEU A 26 2.97 -7.78 1.61
C LEU A 26 2.71 -9.28 1.68
N VAL A 27 3.33 -10.07 0.81
CA VAL A 27 3.19 -11.54 0.81
C VAL A 27 3.99 -12.19 1.93
N GLY A 28 5.16 -11.65 2.28
CA GLY A 28 6.07 -12.23 3.28
C GLY A 28 5.76 -11.85 4.73
N SER A 29 5.27 -10.63 4.96
CA SER A 29 5.13 -10.04 6.31
C SER A 29 3.67 -9.88 6.76
N HIS A 30 2.71 -9.97 5.84
CA HIS A 30 1.30 -9.78 6.14
C HIS A 30 0.44 -10.97 5.70
N THR A 31 -0.67 -11.15 6.41
CA THR A 31 -1.68 -12.11 6.03
C THR A 31 -2.59 -11.55 4.94
N GLN A 32 -3.14 -12.42 4.10
CA GLN A 32 -4.14 -12.04 3.09
C GLN A 32 -5.33 -11.27 3.69
N ARG A 33 -5.71 -11.59 4.93
CA ARG A 33 -6.80 -10.92 5.65
C ARG A 33 -6.47 -9.47 6.00
N GLU A 34 -5.23 -9.19 6.40
CA GLU A 34 -4.79 -7.81 6.70
C GLU A 34 -4.74 -6.97 5.42
N VAL A 35 -4.19 -7.54 4.34
CA VAL A 35 -4.15 -6.88 3.03
C VAL A 35 -5.57 -6.60 2.52
N ALA A 36 -6.47 -7.59 2.60
CA ALA A 36 -7.86 -7.41 2.18
C ALA A 36 -8.60 -6.34 3.01
N ARG A 37 -8.39 -6.30 4.34
CA ARG A 37 -8.98 -5.26 5.20
C ARG A 37 -8.47 -3.88 4.83
N TYR A 38 -7.17 -3.74 4.59
CA TYR A 38 -6.58 -2.48 4.16
C TYR A 38 -7.18 -2.01 2.84
N LEU A 39 -7.21 -2.86 1.81
CA LEU A 39 -7.79 -2.54 0.50
C LEU A 39 -9.26 -2.15 0.60
N ALA A 40 -10.07 -2.85 1.40
CA ALA A 40 -11.46 -2.51 1.64
C ALA A 40 -11.61 -1.10 2.23
N SER A 41 -10.86 -0.78 3.28
CA SER A 41 -10.89 0.55 3.92
C SER A 41 -10.38 1.67 3.02
N HIS A 42 -9.46 1.37 2.10
CA HIS A 42 -8.95 2.34 1.14
C HIS A 42 -9.97 2.63 0.03
N HIS A 43 -10.67 1.59 -0.43
CA HIS A 43 -11.69 1.72 -1.47
C HIS A 43 -12.93 2.50 -0.98
N GLU A 44 -13.26 2.44 0.31
CA GLU A 44 -14.31 3.28 0.91
C GLU A 44 -13.94 4.77 0.91
N ARG A 45 -12.64 5.10 0.99
CA ARG A 45 -12.14 6.49 0.97
C ARG A 45 -12.07 7.07 -0.44
N VAL A 46 -11.92 6.23 -1.45
CA VAL A 46 -11.89 6.61 -2.88
C VAL A 46 -13.27 6.42 -3.51
N GLN A 47 -14.35 6.83 -2.82
CA GLN A 47 -15.57 7.12 -3.56
C GLN A 47 -15.30 8.33 -4.46
N PRO A 48 -15.50 8.22 -5.79
CA PRO A 48 -15.35 9.35 -6.68
C PRO A 48 -16.35 10.40 -6.23
N ARG A 49 -15.86 11.59 -5.84
CA ARG A 49 -16.69 12.79 -5.86
C ARG A 49 -17.30 12.83 -7.27
N SER A 50 -18.59 12.59 -7.35
CA SER A 50 -19.38 12.76 -8.56
C SER A 50 -19.06 14.16 -9.09
N VAL A 51 -18.31 14.24 -10.18
CA VAL A 51 -18.20 15.47 -10.94
C VAL A 51 -19.54 15.60 -11.63
N SER A 52 -20.48 16.27 -10.97
CA SER A 52 -21.67 16.80 -11.62
C SER A 52 -21.22 17.98 -12.46
N ASP A 53 -21.31 17.82 -13.78
CA ASP A 53 -21.33 18.91 -14.77
C ASP A 53 -22.69 19.62 -14.74
#